data_AF-A0A067GRE3-F1
#
_entry.id   AF-A0A067GRE3-F1
#
_cell.length_a   1.000
_cell.length_b   1.000
_cell.length_c   1.000
_cell.angle_alpha   90.00
_cell.angle_beta   90.00
_cell.angle_gamma   90.00
#
_symmetry.space_group_name_H-M   'P 1'
#
loop_
_entity.id
_entity.type
_entity.pdbx_description
1 polymer ?
#
loop_
_entity_poly.entity_id
_entity_poly.type
_entity_poly.pdbx_seq_one_letter_code
_entity_poly.pdbx_strand_id
1 'polypeptide(L)'
;MEEATGNHSISDERVKKEAPQLAALLREMKEGLDKLRSKVQSLITKVKGNNYPTVDGISYLEAKHLLLLNYCQSIVYYLLRKAKGLSIEGHPVVQSLVEIRLFLEKIRPIDRKLQYQIQKLTSVRVGGNAIEPVNPSANESGEPQKTEDLLKYRPNPDMLVSKTDMTTEVSLYTTDELQRLLFNIKTGMHFL
;
A
#
# COMPACT_ATOMS: atom_id res chain seq x y z
N MET A 1 -47.67 -26.48 -24.55
CA MET A 1 -46.37 -27.08 -24.94
C MET A 1 -45.75 -26.09 -25.91
N GLU A 2 -44.58 -25.49 -25.71
CA GLU A 2 -43.38 -25.94 -25.00
C GLU A 2 -42.34 -24.81 -25.15
N GLU A 3 -42.07 -23.99 -24.12
CA GLU A 3 -40.98 -22.97 -24.23
C GLU A 3 -40.39 -22.44 -22.91
N ALA A 4 -40.68 -23.04 -21.76
CA ALA A 4 -40.17 -22.56 -20.45
C ALA A 4 -38.94 -23.32 -19.91
N THR A 5 -38.54 -24.45 -20.53
CA THR A 5 -37.54 -25.38 -19.98
C THR A 5 -36.09 -25.06 -20.36
N GLY A 6 -35.87 -24.20 -21.37
CA GLY A 6 -34.53 -23.88 -21.89
C GLY A 6 -33.70 -22.91 -21.03
N ASN A 7 -34.34 -22.01 -20.29
CA ASN A 7 -33.61 -21.00 -19.51
C ASN A 7 -33.09 -21.54 -18.16
N HIS A 8 -33.80 -22.50 -17.55
CA HIS A 8 -33.42 -23.08 -16.25
C HIS A 8 -32.16 -23.96 -16.36
N SER A 9 -32.04 -24.71 -17.47
CA SER A 9 -30.93 -25.64 -17.70
C SER A 9 -29.59 -24.91 -17.89
N ILE A 10 -29.58 -23.77 -18.57
CA ILE A 10 -28.39 -22.94 -18.81
C ILE A 10 -27.88 -22.34 -17.49
N SER A 11 -28.78 -21.86 -16.62
CA SER A 11 -28.40 -21.38 -15.29
C SER A 11 -27.84 -22.48 -14.40
N ASP A 12 -28.43 -23.68 -14.42
CA ASP A 12 -27.95 -24.83 -13.62
C ASP A 12 -26.57 -25.31 -14.07
N GLU A 13 -26.29 -25.31 -15.38
CA GLU A 13 -24.99 -25.69 -15.91
C GLU A 13 -23.89 -24.68 -15.54
N ARG A 14 -24.22 -23.38 -15.61
CA ARG A 14 -23.33 -22.30 -15.18
C ARG A 14 -23.02 -22.37 -13.69
N VAL A 15 -24.03 -22.59 -12.84
CA VAL A 15 -23.84 -22.76 -11.40
C VAL A 15 -22.95 -23.96 -11.09
N LYS A 16 -23.13 -25.09 -11.78
CA LYS A 16 -22.28 -26.28 -11.62
C LYS A 16 -20.81 -26.03 -11.99
N LYS A 17 -20.53 -25.14 -12.94
CA LYS A 17 -19.18 -24.80 -13.39
C LYS A 17 -18.53 -23.68 -12.56
N GLU A 18 -19.28 -22.63 -12.23
CA GLU A 18 -18.78 -21.42 -11.54
C GLU A 18 -18.64 -21.63 -10.02
N ALA A 19 -19.51 -22.45 -9.39
CA ALA A 19 -19.44 -22.73 -7.95
C ALA A 19 -18.12 -23.36 -7.48
N PRO A 20 -17.58 -24.44 -8.11
CA PRO A 20 -16.30 -25.00 -7.69
C PRO A 20 -15.12 -24.05 -7.94
N GLN A 21 -15.20 -23.19 -8.96
CA GLN A 21 -14.17 -22.18 -9.26
C GLN A 21 -14.14 -21.08 -8.19
N LEU A 22 -15.32 -20.58 -7.79
CA LEU A 22 -15.43 -19.63 -6.69
C LEU A 22 -14.93 -20.21 -5.36
N ALA A 23 -15.27 -21.48 -5.08
CA ALA A 23 -14.80 -22.16 -3.88
C ALA A 23 -13.26 -22.29 -3.85
N ALA A 24 -12.64 -22.58 -5.01
CA ALA A 24 -11.19 -22.61 -5.13
C ALA A 24 -10.55 -21.24 -4.86
N LEU A 25 -11.09 -20.16 -5.44
CA LEU A 25 -10.61 -18.78 -5.23
C LEU A 25 -10.75 -18.34 -3.76
N LEU A 26 -11.87 -18.66 -3.11
CA LEU A 26 -12.09 -18.32 -1.70
C LEU A 26 -11.10 -19.08 -0.78
N ARG A 27 -10.79 -20.33 -1.12
CA ARG A 27 -9.77 -21.12 -0.39
C ARG A 27 -8.39 -20.49 -0.55
N GLU A 28 -8.00 -20.11 -1.77
CA GLU A 28 -6.72 -19.43 -2.02
C GLU A 28 -6.61 -18.10 -1.24
N MET A 29 -7.68 -17.30 -1.24
CA MET A 29 -7.72 -16.05 -0.48
C MET A 29 -7.56 -16.31 1.03
N LYS A 30 -8.21 -17.34 1.58
CA LYS A 30 -8.05 -17.75 2.98
C LYS A 30 -6.61 -18.13 3.30
N GLU A 31 -5.99 -18.96 2.46
CA GLU A 31 -4.60 -19.36 2.62
C GLU A 31 -3.64 -18.15 2.56
N GLY A 32 -3.92 -17.19 1.67
CA GLY A 32 -3.18 -15.93 1.59
C GLY A 32 -3.27 -15.11 2.88
N LEU A 33 -4.48 -15.01 3.46
CA LEU A 33 -4.71 -14.33 4.74
C LEU A 33 -4.02 -15.05 5.91
N ASP A 34 -4.03 -16.38 5.96
CA ASP A 34 -3.34 -17.16 6.99
C ASP A 34 -1.81 -17.01 6.91
N LYS A 35 -1.26 -17.00 5.69
CA LYS A 35 0.18 -16.71 5.45
C LYS A 35 0.54 -15.29 5.87
N LEU A 36 -0.30 -14.30 5.60
CA LEU A 36 -0.08 -12.93 6.02
C LEU A 36 -0.13 -12.81 7.55
N ARG A 37 -1.14 -13.42 8.18
CA ARG A 37 -1.31 -13.43 9.65
C ARG A 37 -0.09 -14.02 10.36
N SER A 38 0.43 -15.15 9.88
CA SER A 38 1.61 -15.80 10.48
C SER A 38 2.88 -14.96 10.34
N LYS A 39 3.12 -14.36 9.16
CA LYS A 39 4.25 -13.42 8.96
C LYS A 39 4.16 -12.22 9.90
N VAL A 40 2.98 -11.63 10.02
CA VAL A 40 2.75 -10.47 10.91
C VAL A 40 2.95 -10.84 12.37
N GLN A 41 2.42 -11.98 12.82
CA GLN A 41 2.65 -12.45 14.18
C GLN A 41 4.14 -12.61 14.47
N SER A 42 4.91 -13.14 13.51
CA SER A 42 6.36 -13.26 13.63
C SER A 42 7.05 -11.90 13.73
N LEU A 43 6.63 -10.91 12.91
CA LEU A 43 7.16 -9.55 12.97
C LEU A 43 6.81 -8.86 14.29
N ILE A 44 5.57 -8.97 14.77
CA ILE A 44 5.13 -8.38 16.04
C ILE A 44 5.94 -8.97 17.21
N THR A 45 6.12 -10.28 17.25
CA THR A 45 6.95 -10.93 18.29
C THR A 45 8.39 -10.44 18.25
N LYS A 46 8.99 -10.25 17.06
CA LYS A 46 10.35 -9.72 16.90
C LYS A 46 10.47 -8.24 17.28
N VAL A 47 9.46 -7.42 16.96
CA VAL A 47 9.40 -6.00 17.31
C VAL A 47 9.19 -5.80 18.81
N LYS A 48 8.35 -6.64 19.44
CA LYS A 48 8.16 -6.64 20.91
C LYS A 48 9.38 -7.18 21.66
N GLY A 49 10.13 -8.12 21.07
CA GLY A 49 11.36 -8.68 21.63
C GLY A 49 12.60 -7.78 21.52
N ASN A 50 12.65 -6.87 20.53
CA ASN A 50 13.75 -5.93 20.31
C ASN A 50 13.25 -4.49 20.48
N ASN A 51 13.06 -4.06 21.72
CA ASN A 51 12.61 -2.73 22.18
C ASN A 51 12.84 -1.56 21.17
N TYR A 52 11.89 -1.36 20.26
CA TYR A 52 11.78 -0.14 19.47
C TYR A 52 10.76 0.75 20.19
N PRO A 53 11.18 1.87 20.80
CA PRO A 53 10.27 2.73 21.51
C PRO A 53 9.34 3.39 20.48
N THR A 54 8.13 2.85 20.32
CA THR A 54 7.01 3.61 19.77
C THR A 54 6.52 4.45 20.92
N VAL A 55 7.13 5.64 21.06
CA VAL A 55 7.15 6.41 22.31
C VAL A 55 5.75 6.74 22.86
N ASP A 56 4.69 6.74 22.03
CA ASP A 56 3.30 6.85 22.51
C ASP A 56 2.21 6.63 21.42
N GLY A 57 2.41 5.73 20.43
CA GLY A 57 1.42 5.58 19.35
C GLY A 57 1.55 4.34 18.48
N ILE A 58 0.50 4.06 17.70
CA ILE A 58 0.45 2.96 16.71
C ILE A 58 1.59 3.18 15.69
N SER A 59 2.45 2.17 15.49
CA SER A 59 3.49 2.23 14.46
C SER A 59 2.85 2.40 13.08
N TYR A 60 3.47 3.18 12.19
CA TYR A 60 3.02 3.29 10.80
C TYR A 60 2.79 1.91 10.16
N LEU A 61 3.66 0.94 10.45
CA LEU A 61 3.57 -0.41 9.91
C LEU A 61 2.33 -1.16 10.44
N GLU A 62 1.99 -0.94 11.71
CA GLU A 62 0.80 -1.49 12.35
C GLU A 62 -0.49 -0.84 11.81
N ALA A 63 -0.51 0.48 11.68
CA ALA A 63 -1.63 1.21 11.07
C ALA A 63 -1.88 0.76 9.62
N LYS A 64 -0.82 0.62 8.82
CA LYS A 64 -0.90 0.09 7.45
C LYS A 64 -1.41 -1.35 7.43
N HIS A 65 -1.02 -2.17 8.40
CA HIS A 65 -1.52 -3.53 8.52
C HIS A 65 -3.02 -3.57 8.82
N LEU A 66 -3.49 -2.81 9.81
CA LEU A 66 -4.92 -2.67 10.15
C LEU A 66 -5.73 -2.17 8.95
N LEU A 67 -5.20 -1.20 8.20
CA LEU A 67 -5.84 -0.67 6.99
C LEU A 67 -5.99 -1.75 5.89
N LEU A 68 -4.94 -2.52 5.64
CA LEU A 68 -4.98 -3.65 4.69
C LEU A 68 -5.92 -4.76 5.15
N LEU A 69 -5.96 -5.07 6.44
CA LEU A 69 -6.87 -6.07 7.00
C LEU A 69 -8.34 -5.64 6.82
N ASN A 70 -8.65 -4.37 7.12
CA ASN A 70 -9.97 -3.80 6.88
C ASN A 70 -10.35 -3.82 5.40
N TYR A 71 -9.39 -3.59 4.49
CA TYR A 71 -9.61 -3.73 3.05
C TYR A 71 -10.01 -5.15 2.67
N CYS A 72 -9.23 -6.15 3.10
CA CYS A 72 -9.52 -7.55 2.86
C CYS A 72 -10.89 -7.96 3.41
N GLN A 73 -11.21 -7.56 4.64
CA GLN A 73 -12.51 -7.85 5.27
C GLN A 73 -13.67 -7.23 4.48
N SER A 74 -13.52 -5.98 4.03
CA SER A 74 -14.54 -5.29 3.23
C SER A 74 -14.74 -5.96 1.86
N ILE A 75 -13.67 -6.45 1.23
CA ILE A 75 -13.73 -7.24 0.00
C ILE A 75 -14.48 -8.56 0.25
N VAL A 76 -14.09 -9.32 1.28
CA VAL A 76 -14.74 -10.61 1.61
C VAL A 76 -16.24 -10.40 1.83
N TYR A 77 -16.60 -9.36 2.59
CA TYR A 77 -17.99 -9.03 2.84
C TYR A 77 -18.75 -8.64 1.56
N TYR A 78 -18.14 -7.80 0.71
CA TYR A 78 -18.72 -7.43 -0.59
C TYR A 78 -18.99 -8.66 -1.46
N LEU A 79 -18.02 -9.58 -1.57
CA LEU A 79 -18.18 -10.82 -2.33
C LEU A 79 -19.28 -11.71 -1.74
N LEU A 80 -19.30 -11.90 -0.42
CA LEU A 80 -20.34 -12.69 0.26
C LEU A 80 -21.74 -12.12 -0.01
N ARG A 81 -21.87 -10.78 -0.03
CA ARG A 81 -23.13 -10.09 -0.28
C ARG A 81 -23.58 -10.25 -1.74
N LYS A 82 -22.67 -10.10 -2.71
CA LYS A 82 -22.89 -10.44 -4.13
C LYS A 82 -23.35 -11.89 -4.28
N ALA A 83 -22.66 -12.83 -3.63
CA ALA A 83 -22.92 -14.27 -3.74
C ALA A 83 -24.30 -14.66 -3.18
N LYS A 84 -24.80 -13.94 -2.17
CA LYS A 84 -26.16 -14.11 -1.63
C LYS A 84 -27.25 -13.42 -2.47
N GLY A 85 -26.90 -12.74 -3.57
CA GLY A 85 -27.85 -12.00 -4.40
C GLY A 85 -28.39 -10.72 -3.76
N LEU A 86 -27.75 -10.21 -2.70
CA LEU A 86 -28.20 -9.00 -2.01
C LEU A 86 -27.73 -7.75 -2.78
N SER A 87 -28.62 -6.77 -2.96
CA SER A 87 -28.30 -5.52 -3.68
C SER A 87 -27.23 -4.71 -2.96
N ILE A 88 -26.19 -4.29 -3.68
CA ILE A 88 -25.04 -3.54 -3.16
C ILE A 88 -25.18 -2.03 -3.31
N GLU A 89 -26.18 -1.59 -4.05
CA GLU A 89 -26.48 -0.17 -4.18
C GLU A 89 -26.85 0.43 -2.81
N GLY A 90 -26.24 1.56 -2.47
CA GLY A 90 -26.44 2.25 -1.20
C GLY A 90 -25.83 1.54 0.03
N HIS A 91 -25.14 0.42 -0.13
CA HIS A 91 -24.53 -0.27 1.01
C HIS A 91 -23.20 0.37 1.42
N PRO A 92 -22.94 0.62 2.73
CA PRO A 92 -21.75 1.31 3.20
C PRO A 92 -20.44 0.60 2.82
N VAL A 93 -20.46 -0.72 2.57
CA VAL A 93 -19.27 -1.48 2.13
C VAL A 93 -18.58 -0.86 0.91
N VAL A 94 -19.34 -0.32 -0.06
CA VAL A 94 -18.75 0.27 -1.27
C VAL A 94 -18.01 1.54 -0.91
N GLN A 95 -18.62 2.39 -0.08
CA GLN A 95 -17.99 3.60 0.43
C GLN A 95 -16.73 3.27 1.25
N SER A 96 -16.80 2.30 2.17
CA SER A 96 -15.64 1.85 2.95
C SER A 96 -14.51 1.33 2.06
N LEU A 97 -14.80 0.59 1.00
CA LEU A 97 -13.79 0.13 0.04
C LEU A 97 -13.10 1.30 -0.68
N VAL A 98 -13.86 2.32 -1.09
CA VAL A 98 -13.31 3.52 -1.74
C VAL A 98 -12.46 4.33 -0.77
N GLU A 99 -12.94 4.55 0.45
CA GLU A 99 -12.21 5.28 1.49
C GLU A 99 -10.89 4.59 1.83
N ILE A 100 -10.92 3.27 2.06
CA ILE A 100 -9.70 2.49 2.34
C ILE A 100 -8.72 2.58 1.17
N ARG A 101 -9.21 2.50 -0.08
CA ARG A 101 -8.37 2.64 -1.27
C ARG A 101 -7.73 4.02 -1.35
N LEU A 102 -8.47 5.09 -1.05
CA LEU A 102 -7.94 6.44 -0.97
C LEU A 102 -6.86 6.56 0.12
N PHE A 103 -7.04 5.93 1.28
CA PHE A 103 -5.99 5.93 2.30
C PHE A 103 -4.72 5.19 1.83
N LEU A 104 -4.86 4.06 1.13
CA LEU A 104 -3.72 3.35 0.55
C LEU A 104 -2.96 4.22 -0.47
N GLU A 105 -3.68 5.02 -1.25
CA GLU A 105 -3.09 6.01 -2.16
C GLU A 105 -2.28 7.08 -1.41
N LYS A 106 -2.89 7.66 -0.36
CA LYS A 106 -2.29 8.72 0.44
C LYS A 106 -1.01 8.29 1.16
N ILE A 107 -0.89 7.02 1.56
CA ILE A 107 0.30 6.53 2.27
C ILE A 107 1.44 6.09 1.35
N ARG A 108 1.24 5.99 0.02
CA ARG A 108 2.29 5.56 -0.93
C ARG A 108 3.61 6.35 -0.80
N PRO A 109 3.64 7.68 -0.59
CA PRO A 109 4.89 8.40 -0.43
C PRO A 109 5.67 7.97 0.82
N ILE A 110 4.96 7.62 1.90
CA ILE A 110 5.55 7.12 3.14
C ILE A 110 6.15 5.73 2.90
N ASP A 111 5.45 4.86 2.18
CA ASP A 111 5.95 3.55 1.79
C ASP A 111 7.25 3.62 0.98
N ARG A 112 7.34 4.56 0.02
CA ARG A 112 8.56 4.77 -0.78
C ARG A 112 9.74 5.18 0.11
N LYS A 113 9.51 6.11 1.04
CA LYS A 113 10.54 6.55 2.00
C LYS A 113 11.00 5.40 2.89
N LEU A 114 10.06 4.61 3.41
CA LEU A 114 10.36 3.46 4.26
C LEU A 114 11.13 2.38 3.49
N GLN A 115 10.72 2.07 2.26
CA GLN A 115 11.41 1.13 1.39
C GLN A 115 12.86 1.57 1.12
N TYR A 116 13.08 2.85 0.82
CA TYR A 116 14.42 3.40 0.63
C TYR A 116 15.29 3.23 1.89
N GLN A 117 14.74 3.54 3.07
CA GLN A 117 15.48 3.37 4.34
C GLN A 117 15.84 1.90 4.60
N ILE A 118 14.91 0.97 4.34
CA ILE A 118 15.17 -0.48 4.46
C ILE A 118 16.26 -0.91 3.47
N GLN A 119 16.19 -0.46 2.22
CA GLN A 119 17.19 -0.77 1.20
C GLN A 119 18.56 -0.22 1.60
N LYS A 120 18.66 1.03 2.02
CA LYS A 120 19.92 1.63 2.48
C LYS A 120 20.57 0.80 3.60
N LEU A 121 19.80 0.43 4.62
CA LEU A 121 20.31 -0.36 5.74
C LEU A 121 20.70 -1.79 5.35
N THR A 122 19.92 -2.41 4.46
CA THR A 122 20.18 -3.79 4.00
C THR A 122 21.35 -3.84 3.03
N SER A 123 21.48 -2.87 2.12
CA SER A 123 22.60 -2.73 1.19
C SER A 123 23.90 -2.43 1.91
N VAL A 124 23.89 -1.66 3.01
CA VAL A 124 25.08 -1.45 3.86
C VAL A 124 25.50 -2.74 4.59
N ARG A 125 24.53 -3.61 4.95
CA ARG A 125 24.82 -4.90 5.60
C ARG A 125 25.39 -5.93 4.62
N VAL A 126 24.95 -5.92 3.36
CA VAL A 126 25.37 -6.86 2.31
C VAL A 126 26.63 -6.36 1.58
N GLY A 127 26.77 -5.06 1.41
CA GLY A 127 27.89 -4.38 0.78
C GLY A 127 28.87 -3.82 1.81
N GLY A 128 29.54 -4.70 2.56
CA GLY A 128 30.78 -4.35 3.24
C GLY A 128 31.88 -4.05 2.22
N ASN A 129 31.71 -2.95 1.47
CA ASN A 129 32.69 -2.13 0.75
C ASN A 129 31.99 -1.36 -0.39
N ALA A 130 32.09 -0.02 -0.30
CA ALA A 130 31.93 0.99 -1.34
C ALA A 130 30.57 1.09 -2.08
N ILE A 131 29.96 2.28 -2.03
CA ILE A 131 29.81 3.21 -3.17
C ILE A 131 28.90 4.37 -2.72
N GLU A 132 29.49 5.56 -2.67
CA GLU A 132 28.82 6.85 -2.60
C GLU A 132 28.00 7.07 -3.89
N PRO A 133 26.73 7.54 -3.84
CA PRO A 133 26.05 8.00 -5.04
C PRO A 133 26.57 9.39 -5.41
N VAL A 134 27.46 9.43 -6.41
CA VAL A 134 27.88 10.64 -7.12
C VAL A 134 26.68 11.25 -7.86
N ASN A 135 26.36 12.51 -7.52
CA ASN A 135 25.45 13.37 -8.28
C ASN A 135 26.13 13.79 -9.61
N PRO A 136 25.43 13.79 -10.75
CA PRO A 136 25.95 14.39 -11.97
C PRO A 136 25.59 15.88 -12.03
N SER A 137 26.56 16.75 -11.78
CA SER A 137 26.56 18.10 -12.31
C SER A 137 27.97 18.45 -12.73
N ALA A 138 28.16 18.57 -14.03
CA ALA A 138 29.35 19.12 -14.64
C ALA A 138 29.60 20.55 -14.12
N ASN A 139 30.84 20.82 -13.71
CA ASN A 139 31.65 21.89 -14.29
C ASN A 139 33.10 21.74 -13.80
N GLU A 140 33.99 21.75 -14.76
CA GLU A 140 35.41 21.43 -14.67
C GLU A 140 36.23 22.64 -14.18
N SER A 141 37.23 22.42 -13.32
CA SER A 141 38.58 23.03 -13.46
C SER A 141 39.58 22.56 -12.38
N GLY A 142 40.66 21.90 -12.82
CA GLY A 142 42.05 22.09 -12.37
C GLY A 142 42.52 21.60 -10.98
N GLU A 143 43.36 20.55 -10.97
CA GLU A 143 44.23 20.05 -9.87
C GLU A 143 45.31 21.07 -9.38
N PRO A 144 46.11 20.87 -8.29
CA PRO A 144 46.42 19.64 -7.53
C PRO A 144 46.51 19.72 -5.98
N GLN A 145 46.40 18.53 -5.37
CA GLN A 145 46.95 18.04 -4.09
C GLN A 145 47.36 19.03 -2.98
N LYS A 146 46.62 19.00 -1.87
CA LYS A 146 47.14 19.27 -0.51
C LYS A 146 46.45 18.36 0.50
N THR A 147 47.24 17.61 1.26
CA THR A 147 46.81 16.76 2.38
C THR A 147 46.19 17.62 3.47
N GLU A 148 44.87 17.79 3.44
CA GLU A 148 44.14 18.57 4.45
C GLU A 148 43.46 17.58 5.42
N ASP A 149 43.98 17.57 6.63
CA ASP A 149 43.64 16.75 7.80
C ASP A 149 42.12 16.60 8.04
N LEU A 150 41.62 15.37 7.88
CA LEU A 150 40.20 14.97 7.91
C LEU A 150 39.53 15.09 9.30
N LEU A 151 40.28 15.51 10.32
CA LEU A 151 39.78 15.70 11.69
C LEU A 151 39.22 17.11 11.96
N LYS A 152 39.21 18.01 10.96
CA LYS A 152 38.73 19.40 11.10
C LYS A 152 37.28 19.63 10.65
N TYR A 153 36.57 18.61 10.18
CA TYR A 153 35.15 18.74 9.85
C TYR A 153 34.30 18.80 11.13
N ARG A 154 34.16 19.99 11.71
CA ARG A 154 33.09 20.29 12.67
C ARG A 154 31.80 20.59 11.89
N PRO A 155 30.63 20.08 12.29
CA PRO A 155 29.37 20.48 11.71
C PRO A 155 29.18 21.99 11.84
N ASN A 156 28.85 22.67 10.74
CA ASN A 156 28.61 24.11 10.72
C ASN A 156 27.11 24.36 11.03
N PRO A 157 26.75 24.83 12.24
CA PRO A 157 25.35 24.93 12.68
C PRO A 157 24.57 26.06 12.00
N ASP A 158 25.24 26.97 11.29
CA ASP A 158 24.61 28.10 10.58
C ASP A 158 23.88 27.70 9.29
N MET A 159 23.98 26.44 8.85
CA MET A 159 23.18 25.95 7.73
C MET A 159 21.76 25.50 8.12
N LEU A 160 21.40 25.54 9.41
CA LEU A 160 20.16 24.96 9.92
C LEU A 160 18.98 25.94 10.13
N VAL A 161 19.09 27.21 9.74
CA VAL A 161 17.98 28.19 9.87
C VAL A 161 18.20 29.30 8.83
N SER A 162 17.29 29.75 7.95
CA SER A 162 15.84 29.69 7.81
C SER A 162 15.47 29.81 6.32
N LYS A 163 14.55 28.96 5.84
CA LYS A 163 13.60 29.35 4.79
C LYS A 163 12.21 29.05 5.32
N THR A 164 11.78 29.93 6.21
CA THR A 164 10.37 30.11 6.52
C THR A 164 9.75 30.90 5.35
N ASP A 165 8.54 30.48 5.00
CA ASP A 165 7.62 31.04 4.00
C ASP A 165 7.87 30.66 2.53
N MET A 166 7.18 29.59 2.12
CA MET A 166 6.19 29.70 1.03
C MET A 166 4.98 28.79 1.33
N THR A 167 3.95 29.47 1.79
CA THR A 167 2.51 29.21 1.72
C THR A 167 2.01 28.20 0.68
N THR A 168 1.06 27.39 1.15
CA THR A 168 -0.19 27.02 0.45
C THR A 168 -0.05 26.30 -0.89
N GLU A 169 0.04 24.97 -0.84
CA GLU A 169 -0.79 24.08 -1.68
C GLU A 169 -0.99 22.75 -0.93
N VAL A 170 -1.81 22.79 0.13
CA VAL A 170 -2.65 21.64 0.45
C VAL A 170 -3.88 21.78 -0.43
N SER A 171 -3.70 21.55 -1.74
CA SER A 171 -4.84 21.35 -2.64
C SER A 171 -5.47 20.03 -2.23
N LEU A 172 -6.53 20.15 -1.45
CA LEU A 172 -7.45 19.07 -1.11
C LEU A 172 -7.80 18.37 -2.43
N TYR A 173 -7.40 17.09 -2.53
CA TYR A 173 -7.72 16.19 -3.64
C TYR A 173 -9.08 16.54 -4.25
N THR A 174 -9.04 16.96 -5.52
CA THR A 174 -10.20 17.47 -6.24
C THR A 174 -11.32 16.45 -6.22
N THR A 175 -12.54 16.90 -5.95
CA THR A 175 -13.79 16.11 -6.00
C THR A 175 -13.90 15.26 -7.28
N ASP A 176 -13.24 15.69 -8.35
CA ASP A 176 -13.13 15.00 -9.64
C ASP A 176 -12.45 13.62 -9.58
N GLU A 177 -11.39 13.41 -8.78
CA GLU A 177 -10.74 12.10 -8.71
C GLU A 177 -11.61 11.08 -7.98
N LEU A 178 -12.32 11.50 -6.94
CA LEU A 178 -13.26 10.65 -6.22
C LEU A 178 -14.48 10.32 -7.09
N GLN A 179 -14.98 11.29 -7.85
CA GLN A 179 -16.06 11.06 -8.82
C GLN A 179 -15.63 10.12 -9.94
N ARG A 180 -14.40 10.22 -10.46
CA ARG A 180 -13.84 9.29 -11.46
C ARG A 180 -13.70 7.88 -10.91
N LEU A 181 -13.23 7.73 -9.67
CA LEU A 181 -13.06 6.42 -9.04
C LEU A 181 -14.41 5.77 -8.70
N LEU A 182 -15.39 6.55 -8.23
CA LEU A 182 -16.79 6.12 -8.07
C LEU A 182 -17.43 5.74 -9.41
N PHE A 183 -17.18 6.51 -10.46
CA PHE A 183 -17.69 6.23 -11.80
C PHE A 183 -17.14 4.91 -12.33
N ASN A 184 -15.83 4.68 -12.25
CA ASN A 184 -15.19 3.45 -12.72
C ASN A 184 -15.66 2.19 -11.98
N ILE A 185 -15.95 2.32 -10.68
CA ILE A 185 -16.53 1.22 -9.88
C ILE A 185 -17.99 0.98 -10.28
N LYS A 186 -18.75 2.03 -10.62
CA LYS A 186 -20.16 1.94 -10.97
C LYS A 186 -20.40 1.43 -12.40
N THR A 187 -19.51 1.73 -13.34
CA THR A 187 -19.61 1.28 -14.74
C THR A 187 -18.89 -0.05 -15.02
N GLY A 188 -18.15 -0.61 -14.07
CA GLY A 188 -17.45 -1.89 -14.26
C GLY A 188 -16.45 -1.87 -15.43
N MET A 189 -15.98 -0.69 -15.83
CA MET A 189 -15.18 -0.52 -17.04
C MET A 189 -13.69 -0.70 -16.70
N HIS A 190 -13.19 -1.88 -17.06
CA HIS A 190 -11.79 -2.29 -17.26
C HIS A 190 -10.72 -1.76 -16.27
N PHE A 191 -10.42 -2.59 -15.26
CA PHE A 191 -9.03 -2.88 -14.92
C PHE A 191 -8.53 -3.94 -15.91
N LEU A 192 -8.01 -3.50 -17.06
CA LEU A 192 -6.94 -4.21 -17.77
C LEU A 192 -5.69 -3.33 -17.70
#